data_AF-A0A6J4GGD6-F1
#
_entry.id   AF-A0A6J4GGD6-F1
#
_cell.length_a   1.000
_cell.length_b   1.000
_cell.length_c   1.000
_cell.angle_alpha   90.00
_cell.angle_beta   90.00
_cell.angle_gamma   90.00
#
_symmetry.space_group_name_H-M   'P 1'
#
loop_
_entity.id
_entity.type
_entity.pdbx_description
1 polymer ?
#
loop_
_entity_poly.entity_id
_entity_poly.type
_entity_poly.pdbx_seq_one_letter_code
_entity_poly.pdbx_strand_id
1 'polypeptide(L)'
;MFVILPILILFIFLWIFYYNSLIGKRNQVTNAFSAIDVMLKKRFDLIPNLVEIVKQYTNYEQSTLAKIVELRAKATSGSVSDTEKASLDAELSTTVRGLMVNVENYPDLKANASFTNLQTTWTESEEQIAAARRTYNAVVTDFNNAIMMFPGNLFAGMLSYTPIAVLATAEEERKNISAKELFNS
;
A
#
# COMPACT_ATOMS: atom_id res chain seq x y z
N MET A 1 25.19 -4.67 -50.01
CA MET A 1 25.02 -5.97 -49.31
C MET A 1 25.76 -6.01 -47.96
N PHE A 2 27.03 -5.58 -47.88
CA PHE A 2 27.82 -5.57 -46.63
C PHE A 2 27.25 -4.72 -45.46
N VAL A 3 26.39 -3.73 -45.73
CA VAL A 3 25.78 -2.86 -44.72
C VAL A 3 24.49 -3.44 -44.11
N ILE A 4 23.83 -4.39 -44.78
CA ILE A 4 22.51 -4.92 -44.37
C ILE A 4 22.65 -5.87 -43.17
N LEU A 5 23.70 -6.70 -43.17
CA LEU A 5 23.97 -7.66 -42.11
C LEU A 5 24.23 -7.02 -40.72
N PRO A 6 25.10 -6.00 -40.58
CA PRO A 6 25.29 -5.35 -39.27
C PRO A 6 24.04 -4.60 -38.78
N ILE A 7 23.25 -4.02 -39.70
CA ILE A 7 21.97 -3.38 -39.35
C ILE A 7 20.99 -4.41 -38.79
N LEU A 8 20.85 -5.57 -39.44
CA LEU A 8 19.97 -6.63 -38.97
C LEU A 8 20.37 -7.15 -37.57
N ILE A 9 21.68 -7.34 -37.35
CA ILE A 9 22.23 -7.76 -36.06
C ILE A 9 21.90 -6.72 -34.97
N LEU A 10 22.06 -5.43 -35.26
CA LEU A 10 21.70 -4.35 -34.33
C LEU A 10 20.21 -4.39 -33.94
N PHE A 11 19.32 -4.59 -34.90
CA PHE A 11 17.88 -4.72 -34.64
C PHE A 11 17.56 -5.91 -33.74
N ILE A 12 18.21 -7.06 -33.94
CA ILE A 12 18.03 -8.25 -33.09
C ILE A 12 18.47 -7.97 -31.66
N PHE A 13 19.63 -7.32 -31.46
CA PHE A 13 20.08 -6.95 -30.12
C PHE A 13 19.13 -5.97 -29.43
N LEU A 14 18.64 -4.95 -30.14
CA LEU A 14 17.64 -4.03 -29.61
C LEU A 14 16.35 -4.75 -29.23
N TRP A 15 15.88 -5.67 -30.07
CA TRP A 15 14.68 -6.48 -29.79
C TRP A 15 14.83 -7.27 -28.49
N ILE A 16 15.94 -8.01 -28.34
CA ILE A 16 16.21 -8.82 -27.15
C ILE A 16 16.29 -7.91 -25.91
N PHE A 17 16.94 -6.75 -26.03
CA PHE A 17 17.07 -5.79 -24.94
C PHE A 17 15.70 -5.27 -24.46
N TYR A 18 14.85 -4.79 -25.37
CA TYR A 18 13.52 -4.28 -25.03
C TYR A 18 12.61 -5.37 -24.44
N TYR A 19 12.64 -6.57 -25.02
CA TYR A 19 11.85 -7.70 -24.55
C TYR A 19 12.19 -8.06 -23.09
N ASN A 20 13.48 -8.21 -22.77
CA ASN A 20 13.93 -8.51 -21.42
C ASN A 20 13.67 -7.35 -20.45
N SER A 21 13.83 -6.10 -20.91
CA SER A 21 13.56 -4.91 -20.10
C SER A 21 12.10 -4.82 -19.66
N LEU A 22 11.15 -5.09 -20.57
CA LEU A 22 9.71 -5.07 -20.26
C LEU A 22 9.32 -6.15 -19.25
N ILE A 23 9.84 -7.37 -19.40
CA ILE A 23 9.64 -8.44 -18.41
C ILE A 23 10.21 -8.03 -17.05
N GLY A 24 11.41 -7.46 -17.03
CA GLY A 24 12.05 -6.96 -15.82
C GLY A 24 11.18 -5.90 -15.10
N LYS A 25 10.65 -4.92 -15.84
CA LYS A 25 9.75 -3.89 -15.29
C LYS A 25 8.45 -4.48 -14.76
N ARG A 26 7.86 -5.45 -15.47
CA ARG A 26 6.65 -6.15 -14.99
C ARG A 26 6.92 -6.88 -13.66
N ASN A 27 8.05 -7.57 -13.55
CA ASN A 27 8.44 -8.25 -12.32
C ASN A 27 8.69 -7.25 -11.17
N GLN A 28 9.22 -6.07 -11.45
CA GLN A 28 9.36 -5.01 -10.44
C GLN A 28 8.01 -4.54 -9.89
N VAL A 29 6.99 -4.42 -10.74
CA VAL A 29 5.63 -4.10 -10.29
C VAL A 29 5.11 -5.19 -9.34
N THR A 30 5.24 -6.46 -9.71
CA THR A 30 4.84 -7.59 -8.86
C THR A 30 5.59 -7.57 -7.52
N ASN A 31 6.91 -7.36 -7.54
CA ASN A 31 7.72 -7.34 -6.33
C ASN A 31 7.37 -6.17 -5.40
N ALA A 32 7.17 -4.97 -5.96
CA ALA A 32 6.75 -3.81 -5.19
C ALA A 32 5.36 -4.03 -4.58
N PHE A 33 4.47 -4.71 -5.30
CA PHE A 33 3.17 -5.08 -4.77
C PHE A 33 3.28 -6.09 -3.61
N SER A 34 4.09 -7.14 -3.75
CA SER A 34 4.34 -8.11 -2.68
C SER A 34 4.92 -7.45 -1.42
N ALA A 35 5.75 -6.41 -1.57
CA ALA A 35 6.26 -5.65 -0.44
C ALA A 35 5.13 -4.96 0.36
N ILE A 36 4.10 -4.44 -0.33
CA ILE A 36 2.91 -3.87 0.32
C ILE A 36 2.18 -4.96 1.11
N ASP A 37 1.91 -6.13 0.51
CA ASP A 37 1.19 -7.23 1.18
C ASP A 37 1.90 -7.70 2.46
N VAL A 38 3.23 -7.79 2.44
CA VAL A 38 4.03 -8.12 3.65
C VAL A 38 3.86 -7.06 4.74
N MET A 39 3.86 -5.78 4.40
CA MET A 39 3.68 -4.71 5.39
C MET A 39 2.25 -4.65 5.94
N LEU A 40 1.24 -4.85 5.09
CA LEU A 40 -0.16 -4.97 5.50
C LEU A 40 -0.33 -6.13 6.48
N LYS A 41 0.24 -7.30 6.17
CA LYS A 41 0.20 -8.48 7.03
C LYS A 41 0.80 -8.18 8.41
N LYS A 42 2.00 -7.60 8.46
CA LYS A 42 2.64 -7.21 9.73
C LYS A 42 1.74 -6.31 10.57
N ARG A 43 1.06 -5.34 9.94
CA ARG A 43 0.14 -4.44 10.65
C ARG A 43 -1.09 -5.18 11.19
N PHE A 44 -1.68 -6.09 10.41
CA PHE A 44 -2.79 -6.92 10.89
C PHE A 44 -2.39 -7.87 12.03
N ASP A 45 -1.12 -8.25 12.10
CA ASP A 45 -0.57 -9.07 13.18
C ASP A 45 -0.40 -8.29 14.49
N LEU A 46 -0.41 -6.94 14.47
CA LEU A 46 -0.41 -6.11 15.69
C LEU A 46 -1.77 -6.03 16.37
N ILE A 47 -2.86 -6.27 15.62
CA ILE A 47 -4.23 -6.05 16.10
C ILE A 47 -4.60 -6.92 17.31
N PRO A 48 -4.29 -8.23 17.36
CA PRO A 48 -4.62 -9.04 18.53
C PRO A 48 -4.03 -8.47 19.82
N ASN A 49 -2.76 -8.05 19.79
CA ASN A 49 -2.08 -7.43 20.92
C ASN A 49 -2.71 -6.08 21.29
N LEU A 50 -3.05 -5.26 20.29
CA LEU A 50 -3.76 -3.99 20.52
C LEU A 50 -5.09 -4.23 21.24
N VAL A 51 -5.88 -5.19 20.76
CA VAL A 51 -7.18 -5.54 21.33
C VAL A 51 -7.03 -6.05 22.76
N GLU A 52 -6.04 -6.90 23.04
CA GLU A 52 -5.81 -7.43 24.38
C GLU A 52 -5.44 -6.34 25.38
N ILE A 53 -4.51 -5.45 25.02
CA ILE A 53 -4.10 -4.34 25.89
C ILE A 53 -5.28 -3.40 26.12
N VAL A 54 -5.96 -2.95 25.08
CA VAL A 54 -7.07 -1.99 25.24
C VAL A 54 -8.23 -2.59 26.04
N LYS A 55 -8.52 -3.89 25.91
CA LYS A 55 -9.54 -4.59 26.71
C LYS A 55 -9.23 -4.60 28.22
N GLN A 56 -7.96 -4.61 28.62
CA GLN A 56 -7.60 -4.62 30.04
C GLN A 56 -7.90 -3.29 30.73
N TYR A 57 -7.91 -2.18 29.98
CA TYR A 57 -8.05 -0.83 30.53
C TYR A 57 -9.36 -0.14 30.15
N THR A 58 -10.14 -0.71 29.21
CA THR A 58 -11.40 -0.10 28.74
C THR A 58 -12.54 -1.12 28.74
N ASN A 59 -13.63 -0.79 29.42
CA ASN A 59 -14.84 -1.63 29.46
C ASN A 59 -15.90 -1.20 28.43
N TYR A 60 -15.80 0.02 27.88
CA TYR A 60 -16.84 0.66 27.06
C TYR A 60 -16.55 0.71 25.56
N GLU A 61 -15.32 0.41 25.12
CA GLU A 61 -14.90 0.46 23.70
C GLU A 61 -15.15 -0.85 22.93
N GLN A 62 -16.10 -1.67 23.38
CA GLN A 62 -16.33 -2.99 22.79
C GLN A 62 -16.78 -2.93 21.32
N SER A 63 -17.57 -1.93 20.94
CA SER A 63 -18.03 -1.72 19.56
C SER A 63 -16.85 -1.38 18.63
N THR A 64 -15.95 -0.49 19.06
CA THR A 64 -14.74 -0.10 18.33
C THR A 64 -13.81 -1.28 18.15
N LEU A 65 -13.56 -2.04 19.21
CA LEU A 65 -12.73 -3.24 19.16
C LEU A 65 -13.33 -4.34 18.29
N ALA A 66 -14.66 -4.53 18.33
CA ALA A 66 -15.36 -5.47 17.46
C ALA A 66 -15.18 -5.10 15.98
N LYS A 67 -15.31 -3.80 15.64
CA LYS A 67 -15.08 -3.29 14.29
C LYS A 67 -13.65 -3.56 13.81
N ILE A 68 -12.64 -3.32 14.65
CA ILE A 68 -11.23 -3.59 14.32
C ILE A 68 -11.01 -5.09 14.06
N VAL A 69 -11.58 -5.96 14.90
CA VAL A 69 -11.49 -7.42 14.71
C VAL A 69 -12.19 -7.87 13.43
N GLU A 70 -13.34 -7.31 13.10
CA GLU A 70 -14.07 -7.60 11.86
C GLU A 70 -13.26 -7.17 10.62
N LEU A 71 -12.71 -5.95 10.64
CA LEU A 71 -11.89 -5.43 9.55
C LEU A 71 -10.64 -6.30 9.32
N ARG A 72 -9.98 -6.73 10.41
CA ARG A 72 -8.88 -7.69 10.33
C ARG A 72 -9.33 -9.00 9.69
N ALA A 73 -10.43 -9.57 10.18
CA ALA A 73 -10.93 -10.86 9.68
C ALA A 73 -11.20 -10.80 8.18
N LYS A 74 -11.85 -9.71 7.72
CA LYS A 74 -12.05 -9.45 6.29
C LYS A 74 -10.72 -9.34 5.55
N ALA A 75 -9.80 -8.49 6.00
CA ALA A 75 -8.53 -8.25 5.31
C ALA A 75 -7.61 -9.48 5.23
N THR A 76 -7.70 -10.37 6.22
CA THR A 76 -6.94 -11.65 6.25
C THR A 76 -7.69 -12.80 5.58
N SER A 77 -8.94 -12.61 5.16
CA SER A 77 -9.65 -13.63 4.41
C SER A 77 -8.99 -13.78 3.03
N GLY A 78 -8.59 -15.00 2.67
CA GLY A 78 -7.80 -15.27 1.46
C GLY A 78 -8.52 -14.99 0.13
N SER A 79 -9.75 -14.47 0.18
CA SER A 79 -10.63 -14.19 -0.95
C SER A 79 -10.65 -12.72 -1.40
N VAL A 80 -9.91 -11.84 -0.71
CA VAL A 80 -9.96 -10.39 -0.94
C VAL A 80 -8.96 -9.98 -2.02
N SER A 81 -9.42 -9.16 -2.96
CA SER A 81 -8.54 -8.59 -3.99
C SER A 81 -7.53 -7.62 -3.37
N ASP A 82 -6.39 -7.45 -4.03
CA ASP A 82 -5.32 -6.56 -3.61
C ASP A 82 -5.77 -5.10 -3.41
N THR A 83 -6.65 -4.62 -4.28
CA THR A 83 -7.28 -3.31 -4.18
C THR A 83 -8.23 -3.20 -2.99
N GLU A 84 -8.94 -4.27 -2.69
CA GLU A 84 -9.90 -4.33 -1.59
C GLU A 84 -9.18 -4.44 -0.24
N LYS A 85 -8.06 -5.18 -0.17
CA LYS A 85 -7.17 -5.18 1.00
C LYS A 85 -6.69 -3.78 1.33
N ALA A 86 -6.27 -3.00 0.33
CA ALA A 86 -5.85 -1.61 0.53
C ALA A 86 -6.99 -0.70 1.04
N SER A 87 -8.23 -0.95 0.64
CA SER A 87 -9.41 -0.25 1.14
C SER A 87 -9.73 -0.60 2.59
N LEU A 88 -9.74 -1.90 2.93
CA LEU A 88 -9.94 -2.38 4.30
C LEU A 88 -8.85 -1.84 5.24
N ASP A 89 -7.63 -1.76 4.73
CA ASP A 89 -6.49 -1.16 5.42
C ASP A 89 -6.70 0.33 5.73
N ALA A 90 -7.27 1.09 4.80
CA ALA A 90 -7.60 2.49 5.03
C ALA A 90 -8.67 2.64 6.14
N GLU A 91 -9.75 1.86 6.08
CA GLU A 91 -10.80 1.89 7.10
C GLU A 91 -10.28 1.48 8.49
N LEU A 92 -9.41 0.46 8.54
CA LEU A 92 -8.76 0.03 9.76
C LEU A 92 -7.86 1.13 10.33
N SER A 93 -7.06 1.80 9.49
CA SER A 93 -6.20 2.91 9.93
C SER A 93 -7.04 4.05 10.53
N THR A 94 -8.15 4.42 9.90
CA THR A 94 -9.06 5.44 10.43
C THR A 94 -9.67 5.02 11.77
N THR A 95 -10.10 3.77 11.89
CA THR A 95 -10.70 3.24 13.13
C THR A 95 -9.69 3.20 14.28
N VAL A 96 -8.45 2.75 14.02
CA VAL A 96 -7.38 2.71 15.03
C VAL A 96 -6.93 4.12 15.39
N ARG A 97 -6.84 5.07 14.44
CA ARG A 97 -6.56 6.48 14.76
C ARG A 97 -7.62 7.07 15.70
N GLY A 98 -8.90 6.80 15.46
CA GLY A 98 -9.98 7.18 16.37
C GLY A 98 -9.81 6.59 17.77
N LEU A 99 -9.43 5.31 17.87
CA LEU A 99 -9.14 4.67 19.16
C LEU A 99 -7.98 5.35 19.89
N MET A 100 -6.90 5.71 19.17
CA MET A 100 -5.74 6.38 19.74
C MET A 100 -6.06 7.78 20.28
N VAL A 101 -7.00 8.50 19.65
CA VAL A 101 -7.51 9.78 20.16
C VAL A 101 -8.35 9.57 21.42
N ASN A 102 -9.23 8.56 21.43
CA ASN A 102 -10.06 8.26 22.60
C ASN A 102 -9.25 7.84 23.85
N VAL A 103 -8.02 7.33 23.67
CA VAL A 103 -7.12 6.96 24.77
C VAL A 103 -6.76 8.14 25.67
N GLU A 104 -6.91 9.40 25.22
CA GLU A 104 -6.73 10.56 26.09
C GLU A 104 -7.68 10.56 27.31
N ASN A 105 -8.84 9.90 27.19
CA ASN A 105 -9.80 9.73 28.29
C ASN A 105 -9.40 8.63 29.29
N TYR A 106 -8.32 7.88 29.03
CA TYR A 106 -7.87 6.72 29.81
C TYR A 106 -6.39 6.89 30.23
N PRO A 107 -6.09 7.66 31.30
CA PRO A 107 -4.71 7.95 31.70
C PRO A 107 -3.85 6.71 31.97
N ASP A 108 -4.44 5.66 32.57
CA ASP A 108 -3.72 4.42 32.88
C ASP A 108 -3.31 3.66 31.61
N LEU A 109 -4.16 3.65 30.58
CA LEU A 109 -3.84 3.08 29.27
C LEU A 109 -2.77 3.91 28.56
N LYS A 110 -2.88 5.24 28.63
CA LYS A 110 -1.90 6.16 28.04
C LYS A 110 -0.52 6.02 28.68
N ALA A 111 -0.45 5.77 29.98
CA ALA A 111 0.80 5.55 30.71
C ALA A 111 1.37 4.13 30.52
N ASN A 112 0.60 3.21 29.90
CA ASN A 112 1.05 1.85 29.69
C ASN A 112 2.17 1.80 28.62
N ALA A 113 3.33 1.29 29.01
CA ALA A 113 4.49 1.18 28.12
C ALA A 113 4.24 0.26 26.91
N SER A 114 3.51 -0.84 27.10
CA SER A 114 3.17 -1.76 26.02
C SER A 114 2.21 -1.12 25.01
N PHE A 115 1.25 -0.32 25.47
CA PHE A 115 0.37 0.46 24.60
C PHE A 115 1.14 1.53 23.81
N THR A 116 2.01 2.30 24.48
CA THR A 116 2.85 3.32 23.82
C THR A 116 3.76 2.71 22.75
N ASN A 117 4.33 1.53 23.02
CA ASN A 117 5.12 0.80 22.04
C ASN A 117 4.28 0.32 20.84
N LEU A 118 3.06 -0.19 21.08
CA LEU A 118 2.15 -0.56 19.99
C LEU A 118 1.74 0.64 19.15
N GLN A 119 1.45 1.79 19.77
CA GLN A 119 1.13 3.02 19.05
C GLN A 119 2.30 3.44 18.14
N THR A 120 3.52 3.41 18.67
CA THR A 120 4.73 3.73 17.89
C THR A 120 4.91 2.76 16.72
N THR A 121 4.83 1.45 16.99
CA THR A 121 4.95 0.40 15.96
C THR A 121 3.85 0.52 14.89
N TRP A 122 2.63 0.90 15.30
CA TRP A 122 1.52 1.14 14.39
C TRP A 122 1.79 2.32 13.46
N THR A 123 2.22 3.45 14.00
CA THR A 123 2.60 4.64 13.21
C THR A 123 3.74 4.33 12.25
N GLU A 124 4.79 3.65 12.70
CA GLU A 124 5.88 3.19 11.84
C GLU A 124 5.40 2.28 10.71
N SER A 125 4.44 1.39 10.99
CA SER A 125 3.86 0.53 9.95
C SER A 125 3.07 1.32 8.91
N GLU A 126 2.37 2.38 9.32
CA GLU A 126 1.63 3.28 8.41
C GLU A 126 2.59 4.02 7.48
N GLU A 127 3.69 4.55 8.02
CA GLU A 127 4.73 5.20 7.22
C GLU A 127 5.40 4.24 6.23
N GLN A 128 5.69 3.00 6.65
CA GLN A 128 6.25 1.97 5.79
C GLN A 128 5.29 1.56 4.67
N ILE A 129 4.00 1.41 4.96
CA ILE A 129 2.97 1.13 3.94
C ILE A 129 2.87 2.31 2.96
N ALA A 130 2.87 3.55 3.45
CA ALA A 130 2.84 4.74 2.61
C ALA A 130 4.08 4.86 1.72
N ALA A 131 5.27 4.51 2.23
CA ALA A 131 6.50 4.42 1.43
C ALA A 131 6.41 3.32 0.37
N ALA A 132 5.93 2.12 0.72
CA ALA A 132 5.76 1.02 -0.21
C ALA A 132 4.77 1.35 -1.33
N ARG A 133 3.65 2.03 -1.02
CA ARG A 133 2.68 2.52 -2.02
C ARG A 133 3.31 3.52 -2.99
N ARG A 134 4.13 4.45 -2.49
CA ARG A 134 4.87 5.40 -3.35
C ARG A 134 5.81 4.66 -4.32
N THR A 135 6.57 3.69 -3.82
CA THR A 135 7.45 2.85 -4.64
C THR A 135 6.67 2.06 -5.68
N TYR A 136 5.55 1.43 -5.30
CA TYR A 136 4.66 0.73 -6.23
C TYR A 136 4.16 1.64 -7.35
N ASN A 137 3.66 2.84 -7.01
CA ASN A 137 3.17 3.79 -8.00
C ASN A 137 4.28 4.26 -8.95
N ALA A 138 5.51 4.43 -8.45
CA ALA A 138 6.66 4.77 -9.29
C ALA A 138 6.98 3.64 -10.29
N VAL A 139 7.08 2.38 -9.84
CA VAL A 139 7.39 1.26 -10.75
C VAL A 139 6.25 0.97 -11.73
N VAL A 140 4.99 1.15 -11.32
CA VAL A 140 3.82 1.05 -12.21
C VAL A 140 3.89 2.14 -13.28
N THR A 141 4.21 3.38 -12.89
CA THR A 141 4.37 4.48 -13.84
C THR A 141 5.49 4.20 -14.84
N ASP A 142 6.63 3.69 -14.37
CA ASP A 142 7.75 3.31 -15.23
C ASP A 142 7.41 2.17 -16.19
N PHE A 143 6.67 1.16 -15.73
CA PHE A 143 6.17 0.07 -16.56
C PHE A 143 5.17 0.57 -17.60
N ASN A 144 4.18 1.36 -17.17
CA ASN A 144 3.16 1.95 -18.02
C ASN A 144 3.79 2.84 -19.11
N ASN A 145 4.77 3.69 -18.75
CA ASN A 145 5.53 4.48 -19.71
C ASN A 145 6.28 3.58 -20.70
N ALA A 146 6.94 2.52 -20.22
CA ALA A 146 7.69 1.61 -21.08
C ALA A 146 6.81 0.87 -22.10
N ILE A 147 5.56 0.55 -21.77
CA ILE A 147 4.62 -0.09 -22.71
C ILE A 147 3.85 0.91 -23.58
N MET A 148 3.76 2.19 -23.20
CA MET A 148 3.04 3.21 -23.97
C MET A 148 3.95 3.99 -24.93
N MET A 149 5.23 4.13 -24.62
CA MET A 149 6.19 4.87 -25.44
C MET A 149 6.74 4.02 -26.59
N PHE A 150 7.13 4.68 -27.69
CA PHE A 150 7.86 4.03 -28.79
C PHE A 150 9.32 3.75 -28.36
N PRO A 151 9.90 2.57 -28.66
CA PRO A 151 9.32 1.46 -29.45
C PRO A 151 8.55 0.42 -28.61
N GLY A 152 8.46 0.58 -27.29
CA GLY A 152 7.88 -0.39 -26.36
C GLY A 152 6.41 -0.73 -26.61
N ASN A 153 5.62 0.19 -27.14
CA ASN A 153 4.21 -0.06 -27.54
C ASN A 153 4.02 -1.18 -28.58
N LEU A 154 5.00 -1.39 -29.46
CA LEU A 154 4.98 -2.49 -30.44
C LEU A 154 5.17 -3.85 -29.74
N PHE A 155 6.07 -3.89 -28.75
CA PHE A 155 6.34 -5.09 -27.96
C PHE A 155 5.23 -5.39 -26.96
N ALA A 156 4.60 -4.36 -26.40
CA ALA A 156 3.48 -4.49 -25.48
C ALA A 156 2.30 -5.23 -26.11
N GLY A 157 1.98 -4.93 -27.38
CA GLY A 157 0.95 -5.64 -28.13
C GLY A 157 1.27 -7.11 -28.36
N MET A 158 2.53 -7.46 -28.64
CA MET A 158 2.97 -8.86 -28.81
C MET A 158 2.95 -9.66 -27.50
N LEU A 159 3.21 -8.99 -26.37
CA LEU A 159 3.24 -9.59 -25.03
C LEU A 159 1.89 -9.53 -24.30
N SER A 160 0.86 -8.97 -24.92
CA SER A 160 -0.45 -8.71 -24.29
C SER A 160 -0.34 -7.92 -22.98
N TYR A 161 0.62 -6.99 -22.90
CA TYR A 161 0.80 -6.14 -21.71
C TYR A 161 -0.15 -4.95 -21.75
N THR A 162 -0.90 -4.78 -20.68
CA THR A 162 -1.82 -3.66 -20.49
C THR A 162 -1.34 -2.74 -19.37
N PRO A 163 -1.72 -1.44 -19.40
CA PRO A 163 -1.43 -0.54 -18.29
C PRO A 163 -2.01 -1.04 -16.97
N ILE A 164 -1.20 -0.93 -15.92
CA ILE A 164 -1.57 -1.31 -14.56
C ILE A 164 -2.05 -0.05 -13.83
N ALA A 165 -3.12 -0.17 -13.04
CA ALA A 165 -3.62 0.94 -12.25
C ALA A 165 -2.67 1.26 -11.08
N VAL A 166 -2.43 2.55 -10.83
CA VAL A 166 -1.74 3.00 -9.62
C VAL A 166 -2.66 2.88 -8.40
N LEU A 167 -2.08 2.73 -7.21
CA LEU A 167 -2.82 2.81 -5.96
C LEU A 167 -3.07 4.28 -5.64
N ALA A 168 -4.31 4.73 -5.83
CA ALA A 168 -4.73 6.08 -5.42
C ALA A 168 -4.77 6.18 -3.88
N THR A 169 -4.40 7.33 -3.34
CA THR A 169 -4.73 7.69 -1.96
C THR A 169 -6.25 7.82 -1.81
N ALA A 170 -6.79 7.36 -0.68
CA ALA A 170 -8.21 7.45 -0.38
C ALA A 170 -8.68 8.90 -0.50
N GLU A 171 -9.89 9.10 -1.02
CA GLU A 171 -10.45 10.42 -1.34
C GLU A 171 -10.50 11.37 -0.12
N GLU A 172 -10.51 10.82 1.10
CA GLU A 172 -10.45 11.57 2.36
C GLU A 172 -9.10 12.28 2.60
N GLU A 173 -7.97 11.73 2.14
CA GLU A 173 -6.66 12.41 2.22
C GLU A 173 -6.54 13.57 1.22
N ARG A 174 -7.45 13.65 0.24
CA ARG A 174 -7.52 14.79 -0.71
C ARG A 174 -8.31 15.98 -0.15
N LYS A 175 -9.02 15.82 0.97
CA LYS A 175 -9.61 16.96 1.68
C LYS A 175 -8.48 17.70 2.39
N ASN A 176 -8.04 18.79 1.76
CA ASN A 176 -7.04 19.69 2.29
C ASN A 176 -7.44 20.14 3.71
N ILE A 177 -6.62 19.83 4.71
CA ILE A 177 -6.82 20.33 6.08
C ILE A 177 -6.52 21.83 6.02
N SER A 178 -7.57 22.64 5.88
CA SER A 178 -7.45 24.08 5.82
C SER A 178 -7.26 24.60 7.24
N ALA A 179 -6.10 25.19 7.54
CA ALA A 179 -5.86 25.84 8.83
C ALA A 179 -6.90 26.93 9.17
N LYS A 180 -7.62 27.47 8.16
CA LYS A 180 -8.76 28.39 8.38
C LYS A 180 -9.89 27.79 9.21
N GLU A 181 -10.07 26.46 9.19
CA GLU A 181 -11.12 25.79 9.97
C GLU A 181 -10.80 25.76 11.47
N LEU A 182 -9.52 25.89 11.84
CA LEU A 182 -9.06 25.93 13.24
C LEU A 182 -9.20 27.33 13.88
N PHE A 183 -9.38 28.38 13.08
CA PHE A 183 -9.45 29.78 13.56
C PHE A 183 -10.87 30.37 13.53
N ASN A 184 -11.88 29.58 13.15
CA ASN A 184 -13.28 30.02 13.01
C ASN A 184 -14.21 29.44 14.10
N SER A 185 -13.67 28.87 15.17
CA SER A 185 -14.40 28.42 16.37
C SER A 185 -14.27 29.43 17.51
#